data_AF-A0A8E0VKH0-F1
#
_entry.id   AF-A0A8E0VKH0-F1
#
_cell.length_a   1.000
_cell.length_b   1.000
_cell.length_c   1.000
_cell.angle_alpha   90.00
_cell.angle_beta   90.00
_cell.angle_gamma   90.00
#
_symmetry.space_group_name_H-M   'P 1'
#
loop_
_entity.id
_entity.type
_entity.pdbx_description
1 polymer ?
#
loop_
_entity_poly.entity_id
_entity_poly.type
_entity_poly.pdbx_seq_one_letter_code
_entity_poly.pdbx_strand_id
1 'polypeptide(L)'
;MNNYTRRIYFKQEEVEQSGPSVNSNDIDQRISARRIRIQNRIEMRKPEEASKQKEEAKEIPLSEKQIDLSSKHISKLVRDGDAFISNIRVACDARENLRRIEEDELNQHRTERLEWDANVGMETFNKITSEWENMRASDIPQNTRDLLADQKLACADLIEEKNKLINELNLEIKAKDDHFVRELGKRREDIELLSQRMESQIQAMQRTYREELAAIEAALIAQKDKLVTEQNTEWEMLMHEIKQKQINHLDQHQKRVEEFDHELNELRTKHSEEYNALKISLETEVETLELQLLKLKATYQLNLEKLEYNFQVLKRRDEENTITKSSQKRKITRLQDTLNNLHNKAIKQEKQYSIENEQLSEDYKKRMENFKDLQKKSKLLIEAEHKNFREIWIMNEEELKDLSNKLLEASRVISEQQLGIPWRKPDVTFMCNVGPLIRSVDQITCKPPAVIAMQYAFQQDAERMNRIRLTNEKNTVPKSLRDVSPDDVRDFLQLLCYEPVSRSKRT
;
A
#
# COMPACT_ATOMS: atom_id res chain seq x y z
N MET A 1 75.63 -116.52 -50.04
CA MET A 1 74.78 -116.51 -48.84
C MET A 1 74.85 -115.13 -48.21
N ASN A 2 73.69 -114.56 -47.88
CA ASN A 2 73.42 -113.38 -47.03
C ASN A 2 73.92 -111.98 -47.46
N ASN A 3 73.13 -111.37 -48.35
CA ASN A 3 72.83 -109.94 -48.32
C ASN A 3 71.79 -109.68 -47.21
N TYR A 4 72.10 -108.83 -46.23
CA TYR A 4 71.09 -108.25 -45.33
C TYR A 4 71.26 -106.73 -45.25
N THR A 5 70.79 -106.04 -46.29
CA THR A 5 70.49 -104.62 -46.23
C THR A 5 69.13 -104.47 -45.55
N ARG A 6 69.13 -104.04 -44.28
CA ARG A 6 67.92 -103.77 -43.50
C ARG A 6 67.27 -102.48 -44.00
N ARG A 7 66.47 -102.56 -45.08
CA ARG A 7 65.56 -101.48 -45.49
C ARG A 7 64.48 -101.34 -44.42
N ILE A 8 64.56 -100.27 -43.63
CA ILE A 8 63.46 -99.81 -42.78
C ILE A 8 62.45 -99.12 -43.70
N TYR A 9 61.49 -99.90 -44.21
CA TYR A 9 60.26 -99.33 -44.75
C TYR A 9 59.33 -99.03 -43.59
N PHE A 10 59.07 -97.74 -43.36
CA PHE A 10 57.90 -97.31 -42.61
C PHE A 10 56.66 -97.78 -43.39
N LYS A 11 56.02 -98.83 -42.90
CA LYS A 11 54.65 -99.16 -43.26
C LYS A 11 53.76 -98.13 -42.57
N GLN A 12 53.40 -97.06 -43.28
CA GLN A 12 52.25 -96.25 -42.91
C GLN A 12 51.03 -97.18 -42.98
N GLU A 13 50.60 -97.70 -41.84
CA GLU A 13 49.20 -98.09 -41.69
C GLU A 13 48.41 -96.78 -41.76
N GLU A 14 47.71 -96.58 -42.88
CA GLU A 14 46.55 -95.71 -42.91
C GLU A 14 45.52 -96.28 -41.92
N VAL A 15 45.68 -95.91 -40.65
CA VAL A 15 44.59 -95.99 -39.69
C VAL A 15 43.60 -94.95 -40.15
N GLU A 16 42.55 -95.38 -40.85
CA GLU A 16 41.33 -94.60 -41.00
C GLU A 16 40.98 -94.03 -39.61
N GLN A 17 41.15 -92.73 -39.44
CA GLN A 17 40.66 -92.01 -38.27
C GLN A 17 39.13 -91.95 -38.35
N SER A 18 38.48 -93.11 -38.19
CA SER A 18 37.09 -93.15 -37.80
C SER A 18 37.05 -92.72 -36.34
N GLY A 19 36.72 -91.45 -36.10
CA GLY A 19 36.49 -90.93 -34.77
C GLY A 19 35.51 -91.80 -33.96
N PRO A 20 35.43 -91.62 -32.63
CA PRO A 20 34.61 -92.45 -31.76
C PRO A 20 33.17 -92.53 -32.27
N SER A 21 32.75 -93.74 -32.66
CA SER A 21 31.42 -93.98 -33.24
C SER A 21 30.44 -94.47 -32.17
N VAL A 22 29.23 -93.92 -32.16
CA VAL A 22 28.15 -94.31 -31.24
C VAL A 22 27.67 -95.75 -31.49
N ASN A 23 27.93 -96.29 -32.67
CA ASN A 23 27.52 -97.63 -33.10
C ASN A 23 28.66 -98.67 -33.02
N SER A 24 29.77 -98.34 -32.36
CA SER A 24 30.86 -99.31 -32.11
C SER A 24 30.41 -100.38 -31.11
N ASN A 25 30.88 -101.63 -31.30
CA ASN A 25 30.63 -102.73 -30.36
C ASN A 25 31.39 -102.54 -29.04
N ASP A 26 32.43 -101.71 -29.03
CA ASP A 26 33.24 -101.39 -27.86
C ASP A 26 32.57 -100.34 -26.94
N ILE A 27 32.53 -100.62 -25.64
CA ILE A 27 31.88 -99.79 -24.62
C ILE A 27 32.59 -98.44 -24.47
N ASP A 28 33.92 -98.42 -24.52
CA ASP A 28 34.72 -97.23 -24.26
C ASP A 28 34.66 -96.22 -25.41
N GLN A 29 34.57 -96.72 -26.66
CA GLN A 29 34.32 -95.89 -27.83
C GLN A 29 32.92 -95.25 -27.81
N ARG A 30 31.91 -95.95 -27.29
CA ARG A 30 30.57 -95.37 -27.12
C ARG A 30 30.54 -94.30 -26.02
N ILE A 31 31.26 -94.51 -24.92
CA ILE A 31 31.33 -93.53 -23.82
C ILE A 31 32.04 -92.25 -24.29
N SER A 32 33.16 -92.37 -25.00
CA SER A 32 33.89 -91.22 -25.55
C SER A 32 33.08 -90.48 -26.62
N ALA A 33 32.42 -91.18 -27.54
CA ALA A 33 31.51 -90.57 -28.53
C ALA A 33 30.34 -89.82 -27.85
N ARG A 34 29.77 -90.39 -26.78
CA ARG A 34 28.69 -89.76 -26.02
C ARG A 34 29.17 -88.54 -25.24
N ARG A 35 30.36 -88.57 -24.66
CA ARG A 35 30.99 -87.42 -23.99
C ARG A 35 31.19 -86.27 -24.98
N ILE A 36 31.74 -86.53 -26.16
CA ILE A 36 31.93 -85.53 -27.23
C ILE A 36 30.59 -84.95 -27.66
N ARG A 37 29.57 -85.79 -27.87
CA ARG A 37 28.22 -85.31 -28.23
C ARG A 37 27.59 -84.44 -27.13
N ILE A 38 27.81 -84.77 -25.85
CA ILE A 38 27.32 -83.96 -24.72
C ILE A 38 28.09 -82.64 -24.63
N GLN A 39 29.41 -82.66 -24.79
CA GLN A 39 30.26 -81.47 -24.84
C GLN A 39 29.79 -80.50 -25.94
N ASN A 40 29.63 -80.99 -27.17
CA ASN A 40 29.14 -80.19 -28.30
C ASN A 40 27.71 -79.69 -28.05
N ARG A 41 26.86 -80.47 -27.36
CA ARG A 41 25.50 -80.04 -27.00
C ARG A 41 25.49 -78.98 -25.90
N ILE A 42 26.49 -78.97 -25.00
CA ILE A 42 26.70 -77.93 -23.98
C ILE A 42 27.24 -76.66 -24.65
N GLU A 43 28.19 -76.79 -25.59
CA GLU A 43 28.71 -75.68 -26.38
C GLU A 43 27.62 -75.04 -27.26
N MET A 44 26.75 -75.84 -27.88
CA MET A 44 25.60 -75.36 -28.67
C MET A 44 24.42 -74.88 -27.79
N ARG A 45 24.38 -75.24 -26.49
CA ARG A 45 23.38 -74.74 -25.52
C ARG A 45 23.82 -73.48 -24.80
N LYS A 46 25.08 -73.03 -24.94
CA LYS A 46 25.42 -71.64 -24.63
C LYS A 46 24.66 -70.79 -25.66
N PRO A 47 23.59 -70.10 -25.25
CA PRO A 47 22.84 -69.27 -26.18
C PRO A 47 23.75 -68.15 -26.67
N GLU A 48 23.36 -67.58 -27.80
CA GLU A 48 23.85 -66.36 -28.44
C GLU A 48 23.77 -65.12 -27.50
N GLU A 49 24.45 -65.17 -26.35
CA GLU A 49 24.75 -64.04 -25.47
C GLU A 49 26.24 -63.63 -25.58
N ALA A 50 26.99 -64.26 -26.49
CA ALA A 50 28.37 -63.92 -26.82
C ALA A 50 28.53 -63.19 -28.17
N SER A 51 27.44 -62.73 -28.79
CA SER A 51 27.44 -62.08 -30.11
C SER A 51 26.72 -60.72 -30.16
N LYS A 52 26.45 -60.11 -29.00
CA LYS A 52 26.05 -58.69 -28.87
C LYS A 52 26.71 -57.96 -27.70
N GLN A 53 27.87 -58.42 -27.26
CA GLN A 53 28.89 -57.46 -26.85
C GLN A 53 29.62 -57.09 -28.14
N LYS A 54 29.14 -56.01 -28.79
CA LYS A 54 30.14 -55.02 -29.22
C LYS A 54 30.83 -54.67 -27.91
N GLU A 55 31.91 -55.39 -27.59
CA GLU A 55 33.01 -54.75 -26.91
C GLU A 55 33.20 -53.47 -27.72
N GLU A 56 32.74 -52.35 -27.16
CA GLU A 56 33.45 -51.10 -27.37
C GLU A 56 34.89 -51.53 -27.21
N ALA A 57 35.60 -51.64 -28.34
CA ALA A 57 36.99 -51.95 -28.35
C ALA A 57 37.58 -50.85 -27.48
N LYS A 58 37.77 -51.13 -26.19
CA LYS A 58 38.38 -50.21 -25.24
C LYS A 58 39.60 -49.75 -25.97
N GLU A 59 39.61 -48.48 -26.37
CA GLU A 59 40.66 -47.99 -27.25
C GLU A 59 41.96 -48.30 -26.55
N ILE A 60 42.65 -49.33 -27.04
CA ILE A 60 43.82 -49.83 -26.35
C ILE A 60 44.74 -48.61 -26.28
N PRO A 61 45.15 -48.20 -25.06
CA PRO A 61 45.94 -47.00 -24.90
C PRO A 61 47.09 -47.04 -25.90
N LEU A 62 47.31 -45.91 -26.59
CA LEU A 62 48.41 -45.71 -27.54
C LEU A 62 49.76 -46.28 -27.05
N SER A 63 50.06 -46.20 -25.75
CA SER A 63 51.22 -46.83 -25.10
C SER A 63 51.17 -48.35 -25.06
N GLU A 64 50.02 -48.95 -24.74
CA GLU A 64 49.85 -50.41 -24.74
C GLU A 64 49.98 -50.99 -26.15
N LYS A 65 49.44 -50.29 -27.17
CA LYS A 65 49.69 -50.63 -28.58
C LYS A 65 51.19 -50.56 -28.92
N GLN A 66 51.88 -49.53 -28.44
CA GLN A 66 53.32 -49.36 -28.69
C GLN A 66 54.14 -50.46 -28.00
N ILE A 67 53.83 -50.79 -26.74
CA ILE A 67 54.49 -51.85 -25.97
C ILE A 67 54.34 -53.21 -26.68
N ASP A 68 53.15 -53.52 -27.21
CA ASP A 68 52.91 -54.76 -27.94
C ASP A 68 53.71 -54.83 -29.24
N LEU A 69 53.82 -53.71 -29.97
CA LEU A 69 54.63 -53.63 -31.19
C LEU A 69 56.11 -53.82 -30.86
N SER A 70 56.62 -53.13 -29.84
CA SER A 70 58.00 -53.26 -29.35
C SER A 70 58.30 -54.70 -28.91
N SER A 71 57.39 -55.34 -28.18
CA SER A 71 57.53 -56.74 -27.74
C SER A 71 57.62 -57.72 -28.91
N LYS A 72 56.78 -57.53 -29.94
CA LYS A 72 56.84 -58.34 -31.17
C LYS A 72 58.12 -58.11 -31.95
N HIS A 73 58.58 -56.86 -32.05
CA HIS A 73 59.83 -56.52 -32.74
C HIS A 73 61.04 -57.17 -32.06
N ILE A 74 61.14 -57.03 -30.74
CA ILE A 74 62.16 -57.69 -29.90
C ILE A 74 62.11 -59.20 -30.07
N SER A 75 60.92 -59.80 -29.99
CA SER A 75 60.77 -61.26 -30.13
C SER A 75 61.22 -61.76 -31.49
N LYS A 76 60.98 -60.99 -32.55
CA LYS A 76 61.47 -61.30 -33.90
C LYS A 76 62.99 -61.20 -33.95
N LEU A 77 63.58 -60.13 -33.41
CA LEU A 77 65.03 -59.94 -33.38
C LEU A 77 65.77 -61.05 -32.63
N VAL A 78 65.20 -61.53 -31.51
CA VAL A 78 65.76 -62.67 -30.75
C VAL A 78 65.78 -63.93 -31.62
N ARG A 79 64.65 -64.26 -32.28
CA ARG A 79 64.58 -65.43 -33.16
C ARG A 79 65.55 -65.35 -34.34
N ASP A 80 65.63 -64.18 -34.98
CA ASP A 80 66.53 -63.96 -36.12
C ASP A 80 68.00 -64.04 -35.65
N GLY A 81 68.31 -63.54 -34.45
CA GLY A 81 69.61 -63.67 -33.81
C GLY A 81 70.01 -65.10 -33.46
N ASP A 82 69.09 -65.87 -32.89
CA ASP A 82 69.29 -67.29 -32.58
C ASP A 82 69.60 -68.09 -33.86
N ALA A 83 68.88 -67.81 -34.95
CA ALA A 83 69.15 -68.42 -36.25
C ALA A 83 70.55 -68.02 -36.78
N PHE A 84 70.91 -66.73 -36.67
CA PHE A 84 72.19 -66.21 -37.13
C PHE A 84 73.41 -66.86 -36.44
N ILE A 85 73.28 -67.13 -35.13
CA ILE A 85 74.30 -67.81 -34.31
C ILE A 85 74.27 -69.33 -34.56
N SER A 86 73.09 -69.95 -34.59
CA SER A 86 72.91 -71.39 -34.78
C SER A 86 73.47 -71.89 -36.11
N ASN A 87 73.43 -71.06 -37.16
CA ASN A 87 73.99 -71.38 -38.47
C ASN A 87 75.47 -71.82 -38.43
N ILE A 88 76.28 -71.26 -37.53
CA ILE A 88 77.68 -71.68 -37.37
C ILE A 88 77.75 -73.09 -36.81
N ARG A 89 76.95 -73.35 -35.76
CA ARG A 89 76.91 -74.66 -35.12
C ARG A 89 76.47 -75.75 -36.10
N VAL A 90 75.42 -75.50 -36.89
CA VAL A 90 74.96 -76.44 -37.92
C VAL A 90 76.05 -76.71 -38.97
N ALA A 91 76.79 -75.68 -39.39
CA ALA A 91 77.91 -75.85 -40.33
C ALA A 91 79.08 -76.64 -39.72
N CYS A 92 79.38 -76.44 -38.43
CA CYS A 92 80.37 -77.23 -37.71
C CYS A 92 79.95 -78.70 -37.61
N ASP A 93 78.70 -78.96 -37.23
CA ASP A 93 78.14 -80.32 -37.11
C ASP A 93 78.16 -81.04 -38.48
N ALA A 94 77.83 -80.33 -39.56
CA ALA A 94 77.91 -80.88 -40.92
C ALA A 94 79.35 -81.23 -41.34
N ARG A 95 80.34 -80.37 -41.05
CA ARG A 95 81.76 -80.64 -41.35
C ARG A 95 82.32 -81.79 -40.53
N GLU A 96 81.98 -81.87 -39.24
CA GLU A 96 82.38 -82.99 -38.37
C GLU A 96 81.78 -84.31 -38.86
N ASN A 97 80.54 -84.31 -39.31
CA ASN A 97 79.92 -85.50 -39.89
C ASN A 97 80.63 -85.95 -41.17
N LEU A 98 80.99 -85.02 -42.06
CA LEU A 98 81.77 -85.34 -43.27
C LEU A 98 83.14 -85.93 -42.93
N ARG A 99 83.85 -85.33 -41.95
CA ARG A 99 85.15 -85.85 -41.48
C ARG A 99 85.04 -87.28 -40.97
N ARG A 100 83.99 -87.60 -40.20
CA ARG A 100 83.79 -88.97 -39.68
C ARG A 100 83.62 -89.97 -40.81
N ILE A 101 82.86 -89.62 -41.85
CA ILE A 101 82.67 -90.48 -43.02
C ILE A 101 84.01 -90.71 -43.74
N GLU A 102 84.77 -89.64 -44.02
CA GLU A 102 86.08 -89.73 -44.67
C GLU A 102 87.08 -90.54 -43.84
N GLU A 103 87.07 -90.39 -42.51
CA GLU A 103 87.95 -91.13 -41.61
C GLU A 103 87.58 -92.61 -41.52
N ASP A 104 86.28 -92.94 -41.50
CA ASP A 104 85.80 -94.32 -41.53
C ASP A 104 86.20 -95.02 -42.85
N GLU A 105 86.11 -94.34 -43.99
CA GLU A 105 86.56 -94.84 -45.29
C GLU A 105 88.08 -95.08 -45.34
N LEU A 106 88.88 -94.11 -44.87
CA LEU A 106 90.33 -94.26 -44.79
C LEU A 106 90.75 -95.39 -43.82
N ASN A 107 90.04 -95.53 -42.71
CA ASN A 107 90.26 -96.62 -41.75
C ASN A 107 89.99 -97.98 -42.38
N GLN A 108 88.90 -98.11 -43.14
CA GLN A 108 88.56 -99.33 -43.87
C GLN A 108 89.66 -99.69 -44.88
N HIS A 109 90.08 -98.74 -45.71
CA HIS A 109 91.16 -98.96 -46.67
C HIS A 109 92.48 -99.35 -46.01
N ARG A 110 92.82 -98.72 -44.88
CA ARG A 110 94.01 -99.08 -44.10
C ARG A 110 93.92 -100.50 -43.56
N THR A 111 92.77 -100.91 -43.01
CA THR A 111 92.59 -102.28 -42.52
C THR A 111 92.71 -103.31 -43.65
N GLU A 112 92.09 -103.06 -44.81
CA GLU A 112 92.19 -103.93 -45.98
C GLU A 112 93.64 -104.06 -46.48
N ARG A 113 94.37 -102.93 -46.53
CA ARG A 113 95.78 -102.90 -46.95
C ARG A 113 96.68 -103.69 -45.99
N LEU A 114 96.48 -103.53 -44.69
CA LEU A 114 97.23 -104.26 -43.66
C LEU A 114 96.92 -105.76 -43.69
N GLU A 115 95.65 -106.15 -43.87
CA GLU A 115 95.26 -107.56 -44.01
C GLU A 115 95.85 -108.19 -45.28
N TRP A 116 95.83 -107.47 -46.40
CA TRP A 116 96.44 -107.93 -47.64
C TRP A 116 97.95 -108.13 -47.50
N ASP A 117 98.68 -107.16 -46.93
CA ASP A 117 100.12 -107.28 -46.69
C ASP A 117 100.46 -108.36 -45.64
N ALA A 118 99.61 -108.55 -44.64
CA ALA A 118 99.75 -109.65 -43.67
C ALA A 118 99.61 -111.01 -44.36
N ASN A 119 98.60 -111.18 -45.23
CA ASN A 119 98.38 -112.41 -45.98
C ASN A 119 99.53 -112.69 -46.98
N VAL A 120 99.88 -111.70 -47.82
CA VAL A 120 100.98 -111.83 -48.79
C VAL A 120 102.32 -112.06 -48.08
N GLY A 121 102.58 -111.30 -47.01
CA GLY A 121 103.79 -111.46 -46.20
C GLY A 121 103.87 -112.83 -45.52
N MET A 122 102.74 -113.38 -45.07
CA MET A 122 102.69 -114.72 -44.49
C MET A 122 102.92 -115.80 -45.56
N GLU A 123 102.33 -115.66 -46.74
CA GLU A 123 102.55 -116.58 -47.87
C GLU A 123 104.01 -116.60 -48.33
N THR A 124 104.64 -115.44 -48.50
CA THR A 124 106.06 -115.33 -48.90
C THR A 124 106.98 -115.82 -47.79
N PHE A 125 106.69 -115.52 -46.53
CA PHE A 125 107.43 -116.04 -45.38
C PHE A 125 107.35 -117.56 -45.29
N ASN A 126 106.17 -118.16 -45.50
CA ASN A 126 106.00 -119.61 -45.51
C ASN A 126 106.78 -120.26 -46.67
N LYS A 127 106.80 -119.65 -47.86
CA LYS A 127 107.61 -120.09 -49.00
C LYS A 127 109.11 -120.08 -48.66
N ILE A 128 109.62 -118.94 -48.17
CA ILE A 128 111.01 -118.81 -47.68
C ILE A 128 111.32 -119.90 -46.65
N THR A 129 110.42 -120.10 -45.68
CA THR A 129 110.56 -121.10 -44.61
C THR A 129 110.67 -122.53 -45.17
N SER A 130 109.83 -122.89 -46.13
CA SER A 130 109.85 -124.23 -46.75
C SER A 130 111.14 -124.50 -47.54
N GLU A 131 111.70 -123.49 -48.20
CA GLU A 131 112.95 -123.64 -48.96
C GLU A 131 114.18 -123.88 -48.06
N TRP A 132 114.13 -123.53 -46.77
CA TRP A 132 115.16 -123.91 -45.81
C TRP A 132 115.17 -125.42 -45.52
N GLU A 133 114.05 -126.12 -45.69
CA GLU A 133 114.00 -127.59 -45.61
C GLU A 133 114.64 -128.21 -46.86
N ASN A 134 114.36 -127.65 -48.05
CA ASN A 134 114.96 -128.06 -49.32
C ASN A 134 116.49 -127.86 -49.34
N MET A 135 116.98 -126.73 -48.79
CA MET A 135 118.42 -126.47 -48.69
C MET A 135 119.16 -127.47 -47.79
N ARG A 136 118.53 -127.94 -46.71
CA ARG A 136 119.12 -128.97 -45.84
C ARG A 136 119.26 -130.33 -46.54
N ALA A 137 118.43 -130.59 -47.55
CA ALA A 137 118.44 -131.82 -48.33
C ALA A 137 119.41 -131.81 -49.53
N SER A 138 120.07 -130.67 -49.82
CA SER A 138 120.97 -130.54 -50.98
C SER A 138 122.42 -130.90 -50.63
N ASP A 139 122.95 -131.95 -51.26
CA ASP A 139 124.31 -132.45 -51.02
C ASP A 139 125.42 -131.71 -51.81
N ILE A 140 125.06 -130.81 -52.76
CA ILE A 140 126.01 -130.13 -53.65
C ILE A 140 126.31 -128.70 -53.15
N PRO A 141 127.56 -128.39 -52.76
CA PRO A 141 127.92 -127.08 -52.20
C PRO A 141 127.72 -125.85 -53.13
N GLN A 142 127.75 -126.03 -54.45
CA GLN A 142 127.47 -124.94 -55.40
C GLN A 142 125.97 -124.62 -55.43
N ASN A 143 125.13 -125.65 -55.51
CA ASN A 143 123.67 -125.48 -55.49
C ASN A 143 123.19 -124.90 -54.15
N THR A 144 123.77 -125.31 -53.02
CA THR A 144 123.43 -124.71 -51.72
C THR A 144 123.84 -123.25 -51.63
N ARG A 145 124.97 -122.84 -52.23
CA ARG A 145 125.38 -121.44 -52.29
C ARG A 145 124.40 -120.58 -53.10
N ASP A 146 123.95 -121.07 -54.26
CA ASP A 146 123.01 -120.35 -55.11
C ASP A 146 121.63 -120.24 -54.42
N LEU A 147 121.14 -121.33 -53.82
CA LEU A 147 119.91 -121.32 -53.01
C LEU A 147 120.00 -120.37 -51.80
N LEU A 148 121.16 -120.26 -51.14
CA LEU A 148 121.39 -119.30 -50.06
C LEU A 148 121.38 -117.85 -50.57
N ALA A 149 121.91 -117.59 -51.76
CA ALA A 149 121.86 -116.28 -52.39
C ALA A 149 120.41 -115.90 -52.74
N ASP A 150 119.65 -116.83 -53.31
CA ASP A 150 118.23 -116.64 -53.64
C ASP A 150 117.38 -116.43 -52.39
N GLN A 151 117.62 -117.17 -51.30
CA GLN A 151 116.92 -116.93 -50.03
C GLN A 151 117.31 -115.61 -49.37
N LYS A 152 118.57 -115.20 -49.47
CA LYS A 152 119.00 -113.88 -48.98
C LYS A 152 118.30 -112.76 -49.77
N LEU A 153 118.14 -112.93 -51.08
CA LEU A 153 117.39 -111.99 -51.93
C LEU A 153 115.91 -111.99 -51.54
N ALA A 154 115.26 -113.15 -51.43
CA ALA A 154 113.85 -113.24 -51.04
C ALA A 154 113.54 -112.61 -49.67
N CYS A 155 114.43 -112.82 -48.67
CA CYS A 155 114.33 -112.14 -47.37
C CYS A 155 114.53 -110.63 -47.48
N ALA A 156 115.46 -110.17 -48.33
CA ALA A 156 115.69 -108.75 -48.56
C ALA A 156 114.48 -108.09 -49.23
N ASP A 157 113.88 -108.75 -50.23
CA ASP A 157 112.69 -108.30 -50.94
C ASP A 157 111.49 -108.19 -49.99
N LEU A 158 111.27 -109.19 -49.13
CA LEU A 158 110.22 -109.15 -48.10
C LEU A 158 110.42 -107.99 -47.12
N ILE A 159 111.66 -107.75 -46.66
CA ILE A 159 111.99 -106.62 -45.78
C ILE A 159 111.75 -105.30 -46.53
N GLU A 160 112.10 -105.21 -47.82
CA GLU A 160 111.86 -104.02 -48.63
C GLU A 160 110.36 -103.73 -48.77
N GLU A 161 109.52 -104.75 -49.00
CA GLU A 161 108.06 -104.61 -49.03
C GLU A 161 107.49 -104.14 -47.70
N LYS A 162 107.94 -104.71 -46.56
CA LYS A 162 107.54 -104.23 -45.23
C LYS A 162 108.01 -102.80 -44.97
N ASN A 163 109.22 -102.44 -45.38
CA ASN A 163 109.73 -101.07 -45.28
C ASN A 163 108.93 -100.09 -46.15
N LYS A 164 108.47 -100.51 -47.34
CA LYS A 164 107.56 -99.71 -48.18
C LYS A 164 106.24 -99.45 -47.45
N LEU A 165 105.63 -100.48 -46.86
CA LEU A 165 104.41 -100.31 -46.06
C LEU A 165 104.63 -99.39 -44.85
N ILE A 166 105.73 -99.55 -44.12
CA ILE A 166 106.08 -98.67 -42.99
C ILE A 166 106.19 -97.21 -43.45
N ASN A 167 106.79 -96.96 -44.62
CA ASN A 167 106.88 -95.61 -45.19
C ASN A 167 105.50 -95.07 -45.60
N GLU A 168 104.63 -95.90 -46.19
CA GLU A 168 103.24 -95.53 -46.50
C GLU A 168 102.49 -95.11 -45.21
N LEU A 169 102.56 -95.91 -44.15
CA LEU A 169 101.93 -95.61 -42.86
C LEU A 169 102.52 -94.37 -42.19
N ASN A 170 103.84 -94.18 -42.25
CA ASN A 170 104.48 -92.96 -41.73
C ASN A 170 104.05 -91.71 -42.49
N LEU A 171 103.82 -91.80 -43.81
CA LEU A 171 103.27 -90.71 -44.60
C LEU A 171 101.80 -90.44 -44.25
N GLU A 172 101.00 -91.48 -44.02
CA GLU A 172 99.62 -91.35 -43.55
C GLU A 172 99.55 -90.64 -42.19
N ILE A 173 100.43 -91.00 -41.23
CA ILE A 173 100.53 -90.34 -39.92
C ILE A 173 100.83 -88.86 -40.08
N LYS A 174 101.85 -88.51 -40.89
CA LYS A 174 102.18 -87.10 -41.17
C LYS A 174 101.01 -86.35 -41.81
N ALA A 175 100.32 -86.98 -42.76
CA ALA A 175 99.14 -86.39 -43.39
C ALA A 175 97.98 -86.17 -42.39
N LYS A 176 97.80 -87.09 -41.43
CA LYS A 176 96.84 -86.95 -40.33
C LYS A 176 97.25 -85.82 -39.38
N ASP A 177 98.52 -85.69 -39.00
CA ASP A 177 99.03 -84.57 -38.19
C ASP A 177 98.79 -83.21 -38.88
N ASP A 178 99.12 -83.10 -40.17
CA ASP A 178 98.86 -81.90 -40.97
C ASP A 178 97.35 -81.61 -41.11
N HIS A 179 96.53 -82.65 -41.17
CA HIS A 179 95.08 -82.52 -41.12
C HIS A 179 94.60 -81.99 -39.77
N PHE A 180 95.05 -82.54 -38.64
CA PHE A 180 94.69 -82.09 -37.29
C PHE A 180 95.03 -80.62 -37.06
N VAL A 181 96.21 -80.16 -37.49
CA VAL A 181 96.60 -78.74 -37.38
C VAL A 181 95.67 -77.85 -38.20
N ARG A 182 95.33 -78.23 -39.44
CA ARG A 182 94.37 -77.50 -40.28
C ARG A 182 92.99 -77.43 -39.63
N GLU A 183 92.54 -78.50 -39.00
CA GLU A 183 91.25 -78.54 -38.30
C GLU A 183 91.23 -77.69 -37.05
N LEU A 184 92.30 -77.66 -36.28
CA LEU A 184 92.44 -76.75 -35.15
C LEU A 184 92.40 -75.28 -35.60
N GLY A 185 93.01 -74.97 -36.74
CA GLY A 185 92.90 -73.66 -37.40
C GLY A 185 91.45 -73.32 -37.73
N LYS A 186 90.74 -74.21 -38.45
CA LYS A 186 89.32 -74.02 -38.80
C LYS A 186 88.43 -73.87 -37.57
N ARG A 187 88.61 -74.69 -36.53
CA ARG A 187 87.85 -74.60 -35.27
C ARG A 187 88.08 -73.26 -34.57
N ARG A 188 89.30 -72.73 -34.60
CA ARG A 188 89.58 -71.38 -34.07
C ARG A 188 88.83 -70.32 -34.86
N GLU A 189 88.89 -70.36 -36.19
CA GLU A 189 88.15 -69.43 -37.06
C GLU A 189 86.64 -69.51 -36.82
N ASP A 190 86.08 -70.71 -36.62
CA ASP A 190 84.67 -70.89 -36.32
C ASP A 190 84.27 -70.29 -34.96
N ILE A 191 85.11 -70.46 -33.91
CA ILE A 191 84.90 -69.87 -32.59
C ILE A 191 85.00 -68.34 -32.66
N GLU A 192 85.97 -67.82 -33.40
CA GLU A 192 86.14 -66.38 -33.59
C GLU A 192 84.92 -65.79 -34.33
N LEU A 193 84.47 -66.44 -35.40
CA LEU A 193 83.26 -66.05 -36.12
C LEU A 193 82.02 -66.13 -35.21
N LEU A 194 81.91 -67.16 -34.36
CA LEU A 194 80.83 -67.28 -33.39
C LEU A 194 80.84 -66.10 -32.41
N SER A 195 82.01 -65.76 -31.85
CA SER A 195 82.17 -64.62 -30.96
C SER A 195 81.77 -63.32 -31.64
N GLN A 196 82.26 -63.07 -32.86
CA GLN A 196 81.93 -61.87 -33.64
C GLN A 196 80.43 -61.76 -33.92
N ARG A 197 79.76 -62.88 -34.27
CA ARG A 197 78.31 -62.89 -34.48
C ARG A 197 77.52 -62.67 -33.20
N MET A 198 77.93 -63.28 -32.10
CA MET A 198 77.31 -63.08 -30.79
C MET A 198 77.45 -61.63 -30.32
N GLU A 199 78.63 -61.03 -30.44
CA GLU A 199 78.85 -59.62 -30.12
C GLU A 199 78.02 -58.69 -31.00
N SER A 200 77.98 -58.94 -32.30
CA SER A 200 77.15 -58.18 -33.24
C SER A 200 75.67 -58.26 -32.88
N GLN A 201 75.18 -59.45 -32.50
CA GLN A 201 73.80 -59.65 -32.07
C GLN A 201 73.51 -58.93 -30.74
N ILE A 202 74.43 -58.99 -29.76
CA ILE A 202 74.29 -58.27 -28.49
C ILE A 202 74.22 -56.76 -28.75
N GLN A 203 75.08 -56.22 -29.60
CA GLN A 203 75.06 -54.81 -29.95
C GLN A 203 73.76 -54.41 -30.67
N ALA A 204 73.29 -55.24 -31.61
CA ALA A 204 72.02 -55.01 -32.30
C ALA A 204 70.85 -55.01 -31.30
N MET A 205 70.75 -56.02 -30.43
CA MET A 205 69.73 -56.10 -29.38
C MET A 205 69.77 -54.90 -28.45
N GLN A 206 70.96 -54.47 -28.00
CA GLN A 206 71.09 -53.29 -27.15
C GLN A 206 70.61 -52.01 -27.83
N ARG A 207 70.89 -51.84 -29.14
CA ARG A 207 70.40 -50.68 -29.91
C ARG A 207 68.90 -50.71 -30.03
N THR A 208 68.32 -51.82 -30.47
CA THR A 208 66.86 -51.94 -30.60
C THR A 208 66.15 -51.81 -29.27
N TYR A 209 66.70 -52.35 -28.16
CA TYR A 209 66.10 -52.13 -26.84
C TYR A 209 66.05 -50.67 -26.45
N ARG A 210 67.11 -49.90 -26.73
CA ARG A 210 67.10 -48.44 -26.46
C ARG A 210 66.10 -47.71 -27.34
N GLU A 211 66.02 -48.06 -28.62
CA GLU A 211 65.08 -47.47 -29.58
C GLU A 211 63.63 -47.77 -29.20
N GLU A 212 63.32 -49.02 -28.87
CA GLU A 212 61.98 -49.43 -28.45
C GLU A 212 61.58 -48.80 -27.11
N LEU A 213 62.51 -48.70 -26.15
CA LEU A 213 62.24 -47.99 -24.89
C LEU A 213 61.96 -46.50 -25.13
N ALA A 214 62.73 -45.84 -25.99
CA ALA A 214 62.50 -44.46 -26.36
C ALA A 214 61.16 -44.27 -27.08
N ALA A 215 60.76 -45.22 -27.93
CA ALA A 215 59.47 -45.19 -28.60
C ALA A 215 58.29 -45.39 -27.63
N ILE A 216 58.42 -46.29 -26.65
CA ILE A 216 57.44 -46.48 -25.58
C ILE A 216 57.33 -45.21 -24.72
N GLU A 217 58.46 -44.61 -24.34
CA GLU A 217 58.47 -43.36 -23.57
C GLU A 217 57.80 -42.22 -24.35
N ALA A 218 58.12 -42.06 -25.64
CA ALA A 218 57.47 -41.07 -26.50
C ALA A 218 55.95 -41.28 -26.60
N ALA A 219 55.49 -42.54 -26.71
CA ALA A 219 54.07 -42.86 -26.71
C ALA A 219 53.38 -42.53 -25.38
N LEU A 220 54.03 -42.80 -24.24
CA LEU A 220 53.54 -42.44 -22.91
C LEU A 220 53.46 -40.93 -22.71
N ILE A 221 54.49 -40.18 -23.15
CA ILE A 221 54.49 -38.71 -23.10
C ILE A 221 53.34 -38.17 -23.95
N ALA A 222 53.16 -38.67 -25.17
CA ALA A 222 52.08 -38.24 -26.05
C ALA A 222 50.69 -38.52 -25.46
N GLN A 223 50.50 -39.65 -24.76
CA GLN A 223 49.25 -39.92 -24.03
C GLN A 223 49.03 -38.97 -22.88
N LYS A 224 50.06 -38.73 -22.06
CA LYS A 224 50.00 -37.81 -20.94
C LYS A 224 49.65 -36.40 -21.43
N ASP A 225 50.28 -35.94 -22.51
CA ASP A 225 50.01 -34.63 -23.09
C ASP A 225 48.58 -34.55 -23.63
N LYS A 226 48.07 -35.57 -24.32
CA LYS A 226 46.65 -35.64 -24.74
C LYS A 226 45.69 -35.52 -23.56
N LEU A 227 45.91 -36.32 -22.51
CA LEU A 227 45.08 -36.30 -21.31
C LEU A 227 45.11 -34.93 -20.63
N VAL A 228 46.28 -34.31 -20.53
CA VAL A 228 46.41 -32.95 -19.97
C VAL A 228 45.70 -31.93 -20.84
N THR A 229 45.78 -32.01 -22.17
CA THR A 229 45.05 -31.10 -23.06
C THR A 229 43.55 -31.26 -22.94
N GLU A 230 43.03 -32.48 -22.85
CA GLU A 230 41.61 -32.76 -22.64
C GLU A 230 41.14 -32.16 -21.31
N GLN A 231 41.84 -32.44 -20.21
CA GLN A 231 41.52 -31.86 -18.90
C GLN A 231 41.57 -30.33 -18.92
N ASN A 232 42.59 -29.73 -19.54
CA ASN A 232 42.69 -28.27 -19.64
C ASN A 232 41.51 -27.69 -20.44
N THR A 233 41.10 -28.34 -21.53
CA THR A 233 39.94 -27.89 -22.31
C THR A 233 38.64 -27.99 -21.52
N GLU A 234 38.45 -29.06 -20.73
CA GLU A 234 37.31 -29.18 -19.81
C GLU A 234 37.32 -28.08 -18.74
N TRP A 235 38.48 -27.80 -18.16
CA TRP A 235 38.66 -26.69 -17.21
C TRP A 235 38.37 -25.33 -17.84
N GLU A 236 38.84 -25.07 -19.06
CA GLU A 236 38.56 -23.84 -19.80
C GLU A 236 37.08 -23.68 -20.11
N MET A 237 36.40 -24.76 -20.52
CA MET A 237 34.94 -24.77 -20.73
C MET A 237 34.19 -24.45 -19.43
N LEU A 238 34.53 -25.10 -18.32
CA LEU A 238 33.91 -24.84 -17.03
C LEU A 238 34.16 -23.39 -16.54
N MET A 239 35.38 -22.88 -16.74
CA MET A 239 35.71 -21.50 -16.41
C MET A 239 34.92 -20.51 -17.27
N HIS A 240 34.75 -20.82 -18.56
CA HIS A 240 33.92 -20.04 -19.47
C HIS A 240 32.45 -20.03 -19.03
N GLU A 241 31.89 -21.18 -18.64
CA GLU A 241 30.53 -21.27 -18.10
C GLU A 241 30.35 -20.46 -16.82
N ILE A 242 31.31 -20.52 -15.89
CA ILE A 242 31.29 -19.71 -14.66
C ILE A 242 31.30 -18.22 -15.02
N LYS A 243 32.20 -17.81 -15.91
CA LYS A 243 32.27 -16.42 -16.37
C LYS A 243 30.97 -15.97 -17.03
N GLN A 244 30.36 -16.81 -17.85
CA GLN A 244 29.09 -16.51 -18.51
C GLN A 244 27.95 -16.39 -17.49
N LYS A 245 27.88 -17.27 -16.49
CA LYS A 245 26.91 -17.15 -15.38
C LYS A 245 27.11 -15.86 -14.58
N GLN A 246 28.36 -15.46 -14.32
CA GLN A 246 28.66 -14.19 -13.66
C GLN A 246 28.22 -12.98 -14.50
N ILE A 247 28.52 -12.98 -15.79
CA ILE A 247 28.08 -11.93 -16.73
C ILE A 247 26.55 -11.85 -16.74
N ASN A 248 25.86 -12.97 -16.86
CA ASN A 248 24.40 -13.02 -16.85
C ASN A 248 23.81 -12.50 -15.53
N HIS A 249 24.43 -12.83 -14.40
CA HIS A 249 24.01 -12.31 -13.09
C HIS A 249 24.20 -10.79 -13.00
N LEU A 250 25.33 -10.26 -13.51
CA LEU A 250 25.57 -8.82 -13.56
C LEU A 250 24.58 -8.10 -14.48
N ASP A 251 24.28 -8.67 -15.65
CA ASP A 251 23.27 -8.13 -16.58
C ASP A 251 21.86 -8.11 -15.96
N GLN A 252 21.46 -9.19 -15.28
CA GLN A 252 20.21 -9.23 -14.52
C GLN A 252 20.17 -8.24 -13.36
N HIS A 253 21.30 -8.01 -12.69
CA HIS A 253 21.41 -7.00 -11.66
C HIS A 253 21.26 -5.60 -12.26
N GLN A 254 21.95 -5.33 -13.37
CA GLN A 254 21.88 -4.05 -14.07
C GLN A 254 20.45 -3.75 -14.53
N LYS A 255 19.76 -4.71 -15.16
CA LYS A 255 18.35 -4.54 -15.56
C LYS A 255 17.43 -4.21 -14.40
N ARG A 256 17.60 -4.88 -13.25
CA ARG A 256 16.82 -4.56 -12.04
C ARG A 256 17.10 -3.16 -11.52
N VAL A 257 18.36 -2.69 -11.58
CA VAL A 257 18.70 -1.31 -11.22
C VAL A 257 18.05 -0.32 -12.18
N GLU A 258 18.10 -0.59 -13.49
CA GLU A 258 17.44 0.24 -14.51
C GLU A 258 15.92 0.30 -14.32
N GLU A 259 15.28 -0.82 -13.97
CA GLU A 259 13.86 -0.89 -13.61
C GLU A 259 13.54 -0.03 -12.38
N PHE A 260 14.33 -0.12 -11.30
CA PHE A 260 14.13 0.71 -10.11
C PHE A 260 14.37 2.20 -10.38
N ASP A 261 15.37 2.54 -11.20
CA ASP A 261 15.62 3.92 -11.62
C ASP A 261 14.45 4.45 -12.46
N HIS A 262 13.85 3.61 -13.30
CA HIS A 262 12.65 3.96 -14.05
C HIS A 262 11.45 4.21 -13.12
N GLU A 263 11.17 3.30 -12.19
CA GLU A 263 10.10 3.44 -11.19
C GLU A 263 10.29 4.69 -10.31
N LEU A 264 11.52 4.98 -9.88
CA LEU A 264 11.85 6.19 -9.12
C LEU A 264 11.57 7.46 -9.93
N ASN A 265 11.94 7.46 -11.22
CA ASN A 265 11.65 8.59 -12.11
C ASN A 265 10.15 8.76 -12.33
N GLU A 266 9.41 7.68 -12.57
CA GLU A 266 7.95 7.73 -12.68
C GLU A 266 7.31 8.29 -11.41
N LEU A 267 7.72 7.80 -10.24
CA LEU A 267 7.20 8.26 -8.95
C LEU A 267 7.52 9.74 -8.71
N ARG A 268 8.73 10.19 -9.10
CA ARG A 268 9.11 11.61 -9.07
C ARG A 268 8.23 12.45 -10.00
N THR A 269 7.91 11.97 -11.20
CA THR A 269 6.99 12.67 -12.12
C THR A 269 5.57 12.74 -11.55
N LYS A 270 5.03 11.63 -11.03
CA LYS A 270 3.70 11.58 -10.39
C LYS A 270 3.61 12.54 -9.21
N HIS A 271 4.58 12.53 -8.30
CA HIS A 271 4.60 13.48 -7.18
C HIS A 271 4.69 14.94 -7.65
N SER A 272 5.45 15.23 -8.72
CA SER A 272 5.50 16.57 -9.30
C SER A 272 4.16 16.99 -9.90
N GLU A 273 3.46 16.07 -10.57
CA GLU A 273 2.13 16.30 -11.14
C GLU A 273 1.08 16.51 -10.05
N GLU A 274 1.07 15.67 -9.01
CA GLU A 274 0.19 15.80 -7.85
C GLU A 274 0.43 17.12 -7.11
N TYR A 275 1.68 17.50 -6.89
CA TYR A 275 2.04 18.79 -6.31
C TYR A 275 1.53 19.94 -7.16
N ASN A 276 1.74 19.89 -8.49
CA ASN A 276 1.26 20.93 -9.40
C ASN A 276 -0.28 21.01 -9.42
N ALA A 277 -0.97 19.88 -9.43
CA ALA A 277 -2.42 19.82 -9.38
C ALA A 277 -2.97 20.41 -8.08
N LEU A 278 -2.39 20.05 -6.93
CA LEU A 278 -2.75 20.61 -5.63
C LEU A 278 -2.47 22.11 -5.58
N LYS A 279 -1.31 22.53 -6.10
CA LYS A 279 -0.94 23.95 -6.19
C LYS A 279 -1.97 24.73 -6.99
N ILE A 280 -2.34 24.26 -8.18
CA ILE A 280 -3.38 24.89 -9.02
C ILE A 280 -4.71 24.93 -8.25
N SER A 281 -5.12 23.84 -7.61
CA SER A 281 -6.37 23.82 -6.81
C SER A 281 -6.36 24.88 -5.72
N LEU A 282 -5.29 24.97 -4.92
CA LEU A 282 -5.17 25.96 -3.85
C LEU A 282 -5.11 27.39 -4.39
N GLU A 283 -4.37 27.63 -5.49
CA GLU A 283 -4.33 28.94 -6.15
C GLU A 283 -5.75 29.33 -6.63
N THR A 284 -6.50 28.41 -7.23
CA THR A 284 -7.90 28.69 -7.63
C THR A 284 -8.82 28.95 -6.44
N GLU A 285 -8.66 28.24 -5.32
CA GLU A 285 -9.43 28.52 -4.09
C GLU A 285 -9.12 29.92 -3.56
N VAL A 286 -7.84 30.32 -3.52
CA VAL A 286 -7.42 31.68 -3.14
C VAL A 286 -8.07 32.71 -4.06
N GLU A 287 -7.99 32.53 -5.38
CA GLU A 287 -8.65 33.42 -6.35
C GLU A 287 -10.16 33.53 -6.11
N THR A 288 -10.84 32.41 -5.81
CA THR A 288 -12.28 32.43 -5.50
C THR A 288 -12.59 33.19 -4.21
N LEU A 289 -11.78 33.04 -3.17
CA LEU A 289 -11.93 33.75 -1.91
C LEU A 289 -11.68 35.25 -2.08
N GLU A 290 -10.68 35.63 -2.87
CA GLU A 290 -10.42 37.03 -3.24
C GLU A 290 -11.62 37.63 -3.97
N LEU A 291 -12.20 36.92 -4.93
CA LEU A 291 -13.42 37.33 -5.64
C LEU A 291 -14.62 37.47 -4.68
N GLN A 292 -14.79 36.53 -3.75
CA GLN A 292 -15.84 36.61 -2.73
C GLN A 292 -15.64 37.83 -1.81
N LEU A 293 -14.41 38.11 -1.40
CA LEU A 293 -14.06 39.28 -0.58
C LEU A 293 -14.35 40.57 -1.34
N LEU A 294 -13.96 40.67 -2.60
CA LEU A 294 -14.28 41.81 -3.46
C LEU A 294 -15.79 42.01 -3.59
N LYS A 295 -16.55 40.93 -3.81
CA LYS A 295 -18.02 40.97 -3.85
C LYS A 295 -18.61 41.44 -2.52
N LEU A 296 -18.12 40.91 -1.41
CA LEU A 296 -18.53 41.29 -0.06
C LEU A 296 -18.25 42.78 0.18
N LYS A 297 -17.05 43.26 -0.16
CA LYS A 297 -16.67 44.67 -0.07
C LYS A 297 -17.61 45.57 -0.87
N ALA A 298 -17.95 45.18 -2.11
CA ALA A 298 -18.92 45.91 -2.92
C ALA A 298 -20.32 45.91 -2.28
N THR A 299 -20.79 44.79 -1.73
CA THR A 299 -22.09 44.73 -1.03
C THR A 299 -22.11 45.56 0.25
N TYR A 300 -21.03 45.58 1.03
CA TYR A 300 -20.92 46.43 2.21
C TYR A 300 -20.89 47.90 1.86
N GLN A 301 -20.18 48.28 0.80
CA GLN A 301 -20.17 49.66 0.32
C GLN A 301 -21.58 50.10 -0.10
N LEU A 302 -22.30 49.27 -0.85
CA LEU A 302 -23.70 49.53 -1.20
C LEU A 302 -24.61 49.64 0.04
N ASN A 303 -24.44 48.76 1.03
CA ASN A 303 -25.21 48.80 2.26
C ASN A 303 -24.88 50.05 3.11
N LEU A 304 -23.63 50.49 3.11
CA LEU A 304 -23.19 51.72 3.76
C LEU A 304 -23.84 52.94 3.10
N GLU A 305 -23.85 53.01 1.77
CA GLU A 305 -24.57 54.05 1.02
C GLU A 305 -26.07 54.04 1.31
N LYS A 306 -26.70 52.86 1.38
CA LYS A 306 -28.12 52.72 1.79
C LYS A 306 -28.37 53.19 3.22
N LEU A 307 -27.48 52.87 4.15
CA LEU A 307 -27.59 53.28 5.54
C LEU A 307 -27.40 54.79 5.69
N GLU A 308 -26.43 55.36 4.99
CA GLU A 308 -26.19 56.80 4.92
C GLU A 308 -27.42 57.52 4.37
N TYR A 309 -28.02 57.01 3.29
CA TYR A 309 -29.27 57.52 2.76
C TYR A 309 -30.41 57.46 3.81
N ASN A 310 -30.62 56.31 4.46
CA ASN A 310 -31.64 56.16 5.51
C ASN A 310 -31.40 57.11 6.68
N PHE A 311 -30.15 57.28 7.10
CA PHE A 311 -29.75 58.20 8.15
C PHE A 311 -30.07 59.65 7.77
N GLN A 312 -29.77 60.07 6.54
CA GLN A 312 -30.11 61.41 6.05
C GLN A 312 -31.62 61.63 6.04
N VAL A 313 -32.42 60.64 5.63
CA VAL A 313 -33.89 60.71 5.67
C VAL A 313 -34.40 60.84 7.11
N LEU A 314 -33.89 60.02 8.03
CA LEU A 314 -34.25 60.08 9.46
C LEU A 314 -33.87 61.43 10.07
N LYS A 315 -32.66 61.94 9.77
CA LYS A 315 -32.18 63.24 10.22
C LYS A 315 -33.09 64.37 9.73
N ARG A 316 -33.46 64.37 8.44
CA ARG A 316 -34.43 65.33 7.88
C ARG A 316 -35.78 65.25 8.61
N ARG A 317 -36.28 64.05 8.86
CA ARG A 317 -37.52 63.84 9.61
C ARG A 317 -37.42 64.33 11.05
N ASP A 318 -36.28 64.16 11.72
CA ASP A 318 -36.06 64.63 13.08
C ASP A 318 -35.93 66.16 13.15
N GLU A 319 -35.27 66.77 12.16
CA GLU A 319 -35.25 68.23 11.98
C GLU A 319 -36.68 68.77 11.80
N GLU A 320 -37.49 68.16 10.92
CA GLU A 320 -38.90 68.51 10.70
C GLU A 320 -39.75 68.31 11.97
N ASN A 321 -39.57 67.19 12.68
CA ASN A 321 -40.23 66.91 13.96
C ASN A 321 -39.84 67.92 15.04
N THR A 322 -38.58 68.34 15.07
CA THR A 322 -38.08 69.36 16.01
C THR A 322 -38.71 70.72 15.71
N ILE A 323 -38.79 71.10 14.44
CA ILE A 323 -39.46 72.32 13.98
C ILE A 323 -40.94 72.29 14.38
N THR A 324 -41.65 71.20 14.09
CA THR A 324 -43.07 71.04 14.45
C THR A 324 -43.30 71.02 15.97
N LYS A 325 -42.49 70.29 16.75
CA LYS A 325 -42.51 70.36 18.23
C LYS A 325 -42.29 71.79 18.73
N SER A 326 -41.33 72.52 18.18
CA SER A 326 -41.07 73.91 18.57
C SER A 326 -42.26 74.85 18.27
N SER A 327 -42.95 74.62 17.14
CA SER A 327 -44.15 75.36 16.75
C SER A 327 -45.33 75.05 17.67
N GLN A 328 -45.57 73.77 17.95
CA GLN A 328 -46.60 73.33 18.89
C GLN A 328 -46.33 73.81 20.31
N LYS A 329 -45.08 73.75 20.80
CA LYS A 329 -44.69 74.30 22.11
C LYS A 329 -44.99 75.80 22.22
N ARG A 330 -44.64 76.58 21.19
CA ARG A 330 -45.00 78.01 21.12
C ARG A 330 -46.52 78.24 21.15
N LYS A 331 -47.29 77.41 20.47
CA LYS A 331 -48.77 77.48 20.47
C LYS A 331 -49.34 77.16 21.86
N ILE A 332 -48.81 76.14 22.53
CA ILE A 332 -49.20 75.78 23.91
C ILE A 332 -48.92 76.94 24.86
N THR A 333 -47.71 77.54 24.82
CA THR A 333 -47.38 78.69 25.68
C THR A 333 -48.36 79.85 25.50
N ARG A 334 -48.71 80.20 24.25
CA ARG A 334 -49.72 81.25 23.98
C ARG A 334 -51.09 80.90 24.57
N LEU A 335 -51.52 79.66 24.45
CA LEU A 335 -52.80 79.21 25.02
C LEU A 335 -52.76 79.24 26.55
N GLN A 336 -51.64 78.84 27.17
CA GLN A 336 -51.43 78.92 28.61
C GLN A 336 -51.52 80.38 29.11
N ASP A 337 -50.91 81.33 28.39
CA ASP A 337 -50.97 82.75 28.72
C ASP A 337 -52.39 83.30 28.60
N THR A 338 -53.15 82.90 27.56
CA THR A 338 -54.57 83.28 27.44
C THR A 338 -55.42 82.71 28.58
N LEU A 339 -55.16 81.46 28.98
CA LEU A 339 -55.87 80.79 30.06
C LEU A 339 -55.59 81.47 31.40
N ASN A 340 -54.33 81.76 31.72
CA ASN A 340 -53.95 82.48 32.93
C ASN A 340 -54.54 83.90 32.97
N ASN A 341 -54.61 84.59 31.84
CA ASN A 341 -55.25 85.90 31.75
C ASN A 341 -56.77 85.83 32.00
N LEU A 342 -57.46 84.83 31.46
CA LEU A 342 -58.88 84.59 31.73
C LEU A 342 -59.12 84.20 33.18
N HIS A 343 -58.28 83.33 33.75
CA HIS A 343 -58.35 82.93 35.15
C HIS A 343 -58.18 84.14 36.09
N ASN A 344 -57.21 85.01 35.81
CA ASN A 344 -57.01 86.24 36.59
C ASN A 344 -58.18 87.23 36.46
N LYS A 345 -58.82 87.32 35.29
CA LYS A 345 -60.03 88.14 35.10
C LYS A 345 -61.21 87.59 35.90
N ALA A 346 -61.41 86.27 35.90
CA ALA A 346 -62.47 85.61 36.66
C ALA A 346 -62.32 85.85 38.17
N ILE A 347 -61.10 85.66 38.72
CA ILE A 347 -60.83 85.93 40.15
C ILE A 347 -61.13 87.40 40.51
N LYS A 348 -60.77 88.35 39.63
CA LYS A 348 -61.04 89.77 39.87
C LYS A 348 -62.55 90.08 39.87
N GLN A 349 -63.31 89.51 38.93
CA GLN A 349 -64.76 89.67 38.88
C GLN A 349 -65.46 89.05 40.09
N GLU A 350 -65.03 87.86 40.52
CA GLU A 350 -65.59 87.20 41.71
C GLU A 350 -65.38 88.03 42.98
N LYS A 351 -64.18 88.59 43.18
CA LYS A 351 -63.92 89.51 44.30
C LYS A 351 -64.79 90.76 44.24
N GLN A 352 -64.98 91.33 43.06
CA GLN A 352 -65.80 92.52 42.88
C GLN A 352 -67.27 92.26 43.21
N TYR A 353 -67.83 91.14 42.73
CA TYR A 353 -69.19 90.73 43.07
C TYR A 353 -69.38 90.41 44.56
N SER A 354 -68.38 89.81 45.21
CA SER A 354 -68.44 89.57 46.66
C SER A 354 -68.55 90.87 47.46
N ILE A 355 -67.77 91.90 47.11
CA ILE A 355 -67.78 93.20 47.80
C ILE A 355 -69.09 93.95 47.55
N GLU A 356 -69.57 93.98 46.30
CA GLU A 356 -70.84 94.62 45.95
C GLU A 356 -72.04 93.97 46.67
N ASN A 357 -72.04 92.63 46.78
CA ASN A 357 -73.11 91.90 47.45
C ASN A 357 -73.11 92.11 48.99
N GLU A 358 -71.93 92.29 49.58
CA GLU A 358 -71.78 92.62 51.00
C GLU A 358 -72.30 94.02 51.31
N GLN A 359 -71.97 95.03 50.48
CA GLN A 359 -72.50 96.40 50.60
C GLN A 359 -74.02 96.45 50.45
N LEU A 360 -74.58 95.79 49.43
CA LEU A 360 -76.03 95.75 49.22
C LEU A 360 -76.77 95.08 50.38
N SER A 361 -76.16 94.07 51.01
CA SER A 361 -76.72 93.37 52.17
C SER A 361 -76.75 94.26 53.42
N GLU A 362 -75.72 95.09 53.65
CA GLU A 362 -75.71 96.06 54.76
C GLU A 362 -76.76 97.17 54.58
N ASP A 363 -76.88 97.72 53.38
CA ASP A 363 -77.87 98.77 53.07
C ASP A 363 -79.31 98.24 53.19
N TYR A 364 -79.55 96.99 52.79
CA TYR A 364 -80.84 96.34 52.96
C TYR A 364 -81.22 96.19 54.45
N LYS A 365 -80.27 95.77 55.30
CA LYS A 365 -80.48 95.65 56.76
C LYS A 365 -80.85 96.99 57.38
N LYS A 366 -80.11 98.07 57.08
CA LYS A 366 -80.40 99.42 57.59
C LYS A 366 -81.79 99.90 57.19
N ARG A 367 -82.19 99.69 55.93
CA ARG A 367 -83.52 100.12 55.44
C ARG A 367 -84.65 99.35 56.10
N MET A 368 -84.45 98.05 56.38
CA MET A 368 -85.46 97.22 57.06
C MET A 368 -85.67 97.63 58.52
N GLU A 369 -84.61 98.05 59.21
CA GLU A 369 -84.67 98.50 60.60
C GLU A 369 -85.43 99.83 60.73
N ASN A 370 -85.16 100.79 59.85
CA ASN A 370 -85.90 102.04 59.76
C ASN A 370 -87.41 101.83 59.49
N PHE A 371 -87.77 100.84 58.68
CA PHE A 371 -89.17 100.52 58.38
C PHE A 371 -89.91 99.97 59.61
N LYS A 372 -89.25 99.10 60.41
CA LYS A 372 -89.82 98.57 61.66
C LYS A 372 -90.11 99.67 62.68
N ASP A 373 -89.21 100.64 62.82
CA ASP A 373 -89.38 101.75 63.77
C ASP A 373 -90.50 102.70 63.37
N LEU A 374 -90.66 102.96 62.06
CA LEU A 374 -91.77 103.77 61.54
C LEU A 374 -93.13 103.12 61.85
N GLN A 375 -93.23 101.79 61.67
CA GLN A 375 -94.45 101.04 61.93
C GLN A 375 -94.85 101.07 63.42
N LYS A 376 -93.88 100.98 64.34
CA LYS A 376 -94.14 101.10 65.79
C LYS A 376 -94.66 102.50 66.17
N LYS A 377 -94.05 103.57 65.64
CA LYS A 377 -94.46 104.95 65.93
C LYS A 377 -95.88 105.26 65.44
N SER A 378 -96.27 104.76 64.27
CA SER A 378 -97.63 104.93 63.73
C SER A 378 -98.70 104.28 64.61
N LYS A 379 -98.42 103.11 65.18
CA LYS A 379 -99.40 102.38 66.01
C LYS A 379 -99.69 103.10 67.34
N LEU A 380 -98.65 103.64 67.98
CA LEU A 380 -98.79 104.36 69.25
C LEU A 380 -99.54 105.70 69.12
N LEU A 381 -99.41 106.39 67.98
CA LEU A 381 -100.13 107.64 67.72
C LEU A 381 -101.65 107.43 67.59
N ILE A 382 -102.06 106.37 66.89
CA ILE A 382 -103.49 106.04 66.70
C ILE A 382 -104.16 105.72 68.04
N GLU A 383 -103.49 104.96 68.92
CA GLU A 383 -104.04 104.61 70.25
C GLU A 383 -104.17 105.83 71.18
N ALA A 384 -103.25 106.80 71.09
CA ALA A 384 -103.30 108.02 71.91
C ALA A 384 -104.45 108.96 71.50
N GLU A 385 -104.65 109.16 70.19
CA GLU A 385 -105.73 110.00 69.63
C GLU A 385 -107.13 109.49 70.02
N HIS A 386 -107.36 108.16 69.95
CA HIS A 386 -108.64 107.56 70.32
C HIS A 386 -108.99 107.72 71.80
N LYS A 387 -108.00 107.73 72.70
CA LYS A 387 -108.22 107.87 74.14
C LYS A 387 -108.59 109.31 74.50
N ASN A 388 -107.87 110.28 73.93
CA ASN A 388 -108.11 111.70 74.19
C ASN A 388 -109.52 112.14 73.75
N PHE A 389 -109.98 111.66 72.58
CA PHE A 389 -111.33 111.96 72.08
C PHE A 389 -112.44 111.47 73.02
N ARG A 390 -112.24 110.32 73.67
CA ARG A 390 -113.26 109.68 74.52
C ARG A 390 -113.39 110.35 75.90
N GLU A 391 -112.29 110.85 76.44
CA GLU A 391 -112.28 111.57 77.72
C GLU A 391 -112.97 112.94 77.61
N ILE A 392 -112.75 113.67 76.50
CA ILE A 392 -113.41 114.97 76.23
C ILE A 392 -114.93 114.83 76.09
N TRP A 393 -115.41 113.75 75.50
CA TRP A 393 -116.85 113.52 75.31
C TRP A 393 -117.60 113.34 76.64
N ILE A 394 -117.03 112.56 77.55
CA ILE A 394 -117.66 112.24 78.84
C ILE A 394 -117.81 113.50 79.70
N MET A 395 -116.78 114.36 79.71
CA MET A 395 -116.77 115.61 80.47
C MET A 395 -117.91 116.55 80.05
N ASN A 396 -118.09 116.76 78.74
CA ASN A 396 -119.14 117.67 78.22
C ASN A 396 -120.56 117.14 78.46
N GLU A 397 -120.74 115.82 78.48
CA GLU A 397 -122.04 115.18 78.72
C GLU A 397 -122.48 115.31 80.18
N GLU A 398 -121.54 115.35 81.13
CA GLU A 398 -121.79 115.59 82.56
C GLU A 398 -122.24 117.03 82.84
N GLU A 399 -121.56 118.02 82.25
CA GLU A 399 -121.91 119.46 82.44
C GLU A 399 -123.33 119.80 81.95
N LEU A 400 -123.76 119.19 80.83
CA LEU A 400 -125.12 119.39 80.29
C LEU A 400 -126.21 118.81 81.20
N LYS A 401 -125.93 117.72 81.92
CA LYS A 401 -126.89 117.10 82.83
C LYS A 401 -127.12 117.95 84.08
N ASP A 402 -126.07 118.57 84.60
CA ASP A 402 -126.17 119.48 85.75
C ASP A 402 -126.94 120.76 85.44
N LEU A 403 -126.79 121.31 84.23
CA LEU A 403 -127.53 122.50 83.81
C LEU A 403 -129.04 122.24 83.67
N SER A 404 -129.40 121.07 83.12
CA SER A 404 -130.80 120.65 82.94
C SER A 404 -131.53 120.47 84.28
N ASN A 405 -130.85 119.91 85.29
CA ASN A 405 -131.42 119.74 86.62
C ASN A 405 -131.70 121.08 87.32
N LYS A 406 -130.81 122.08 87.19
CA LYS A 406 -131.03 123.43 87.73
C LYS A 406 -132.25 124.13 87.09
N LEU A 407 -132.49 123.89 85.80
CA LEU A 407 -133.63 124.41 85.05
C LEU A 407 -134.96 123.80 85.53
N LEU A 408 -134.96 122.51 85.84
CA LEU A 408 -136.11 121.81 86.43
C LEU A 408 -136.41 122.30 87.86
N GLU A 409 -135.39 122.58 88.65
CA GLU A 409 -135.53 123.15 90.01
C GLU A 409 -136.11 124.57 89.97
N ALA A 410 -135.64 125.42 89.04
CA ALA A 410 -136.17 126.78 88.85
C ALA A 410 -137.64 126.77 88.40
N SER A 411 -138.02 125.84 87.51
CA SER A 411 -139.42 125.65 87.08
C SER A 411 -140.35 125.30 88.24
N ARG A 412 -139.87 124.47 89.19
CA ARG A 412 -140.63 124.11 90.39
C ARG A 412 -140.90 125.32 91.28
N VAL A 413 -139.85 126.11 91.59
CA VAL A 413 -139.95 127.25 92.51
C VAL A 413 -140.88 128.34 91.96
N ILE A 414 -140.81 128.63 90.66
CA ILE A 414 -141.71 129.62 89.99
C ILE A 414 -143.16 129.16 90.07
N SER A 415 -143.41 127.87 89.81
CA SER A 415 -144.75 127.31 89.76
C SER A 415 -145.42 127.29 91.15
N GLU A 416 -144.67 126.92 92.19
CA GLU A 416 -145.20 126.82 93.56
C GLU A 416 -145.34 128.17 94.28
N GLN A 417 -144.37 129.10 94.14
CA GLN A 417 -144.33 130.29 94.99
C GLN A 417 -145.00 131.55 94.40
N GLN A 418 -145.10 131.70 93.08
CA GLN A 418 -145.70 132.91 92.47
C GLN A 418 -147.08 132.70 91.84
N LEU A 419 -147.46 131.47 91.48
CA LEU A 419 -148.71 131.21 90.76
C LEU A 419 -149.74 130.40 91.58
N GLY A 420 -149.34 129.82 92.72
CA GLY A 420 -150.26 129.09 93.61
C GLY A 420 -150.81 127.78 93.05
N ILE A 421 -150.18 127.21 92.01
CA ILE A 421 -150.63 125.99 91.32
C ILE A 421 -149.64 124.86 91.64
N PRO A 422 -150.09 123.64 92.01
CA PRO A 422 -149.22 122.53 92.34
C PRO A 422 -148.46 122.02 91.10
N TRP A 423 -147.14 122.00 91.19
CA TRP A 423 -146.23 121.63 90.09
C TRP A 423 -146.13 120.12 89.87
N ARG A 424 -146.04 119.68 88.61
CA ARG A 424 -145.77 118.29 88.20
C ARG A 424 -144.55 118.21 87.27
N LYS A 425 -143.61 117.31 87.58
CA LYS A 425 -142.33 117.15 86.86
C LYS A 425 -142.49 116.39 85.52
N PRO A 426 -141.84 116.80 84.41
CA PRO A 426 -141.83 116.10 83.12
C PRO A 426 -140.95 114.84 83.10
N ASP A 427 -141.21 113.95 82.13
CA ASP A 427 -140.42 112.73 81.89
C ASP A 427 -139.01 113.04 81.35
N VAL A 428 -137.98 112.47 81.97
CA VAL A 428 -136.54 112.76 81.75
C VAL A 428 -135.73 111.50 81.37
N THR A 429 -136.38 110.50 80.78
CA THR A 429 -135.75 109.21 80.38
C THR A 429 -134.59 109.32 79.38
N PHE A 430 -134.48 110.39 78.59
CA PHE A 430 -133.39 110.56 77.63
C PHE A 430 -132.02 110.92 78.26
N MET A 431 -131.97 111.28 79.55
CA MET A 431 -130.73 111.71 80.24
C MET A 431 -129.87 110.55 80.78
N CYS A 432 -130.30 109.29 80.59
CA CYS A 432 -129.62 108.10 81.12
C CYS A 432 -128.52 107.51 80.22
N ASN A 433 -128.24 108.07 79.03
CA ASN A 433 -127.15 107.59 78.18
C ASN A 433 -125.78 108.16 78.59
N VAL A 434 -124.70 107.43 78.24
CA VAL A 434 -123.30 107.88 78.39
C VAL A 434 -122.48 107.41 77.18
N GLY A 435 -121.97 108.35 76.37
CA GLY A 435 -120.91 108.13 75.38
C GLY A 435 -121.28 108.26 73.88
N PRO A 436 -120.28 108.47 72.99
CA PRO A 436 -120.51 108.75 71.57
C PRO A 436 -120.86 107.48 70.77
N LEU A 437 -121.88 107.59 69.91
CA LEU A 437 -122.27 106.57 68.95
C LEU A 437 -121.35 106.62 67.72
N ILE A 438 -120.43 105.66 67.58
CA ILE A 438 -119.60 105.53 66.37
C ILE A 438 -119.91 104.21 65.65
N ARG A 439 -120.35 104.39 64.40
CA ARG A 439 -120.57 103.38 63.35
C ARG A 439 -119.25 102.80 62.84
N SER A 440 -119.29 101.52 62.46
CA SER A 440 -118.23 100.80 61.75
C SER A 440 -117.95 101.42 60.38
N VAL A 441 -116.70 101.81 60.11
CA VAL A 441 -116.21 102.13 58.77
C VAL A 441 -115.13 101.12 58.40
N ASP A 442 -115.46 100.26 57.44
CA ASP A 442 -114.50 99.48 56.66
C ASP A 442 -113.79 100.40 55.66
N GLN A 443 -112.45 100.49 55.70
CA GLN A 443 -111.64 100.96 54.57
C GLN A 443 -110.33 100.17 54.40
N ILE A 444 -110.34 99.33 53.35
CA ILE A 444 -109.40 99.28 52.21
C ILE A 444 -107.91 99.08 52.52
N THR A 445 -107.39 97.89 52.15
CA THR A 445 -105.97 97.58 52.04
C THR A 445 -105.48 97.75 50.59
N CYS A 446 -104.73 98.82 50.30
CA CYS A 446 -103.86 98.87 49.12
C CYS A 446 -102.55 98.12 49.43
N LYS A 447 -102.25 97.06 48.68
CA LYS A 447 -100.95 96.37 48.77
C LYS A 447 -99.90 97.06 47.87
N PRO A 448 -98.63 97.24 48.31
CA PRO A 448 -97.60 97.91 47.51
C PRO A 448 -96.92 96.99 46.47
N PRO A 449 -96.45 97.55 45.33
CA PRO A 449 -95.79 96.84 44.21
C PRO A 449 -94.55 95.97 44.54
N ALA A 450 -93.91 96.17 45.69
CA ALA A 450 -92.65 95.49 46.06
C ALA A 450 -92.78 93.96 46.20
N VAL A 451 -93.98 93.45 46.54
CA VAL A 451 -94.20 92.01 46.74
C VAL A 451 -94.25 91.25 45.40
N ILE A 452 -94.65 91.92 44.31
CA ILE A 452 -94.76 91.29 42.98
C ILE A 452 -93.37 91.07 42.35
N ALA A 453 -92.43 92.00 42.55
CA ALA A 453 -91.09 91.91 41.98
C ALA A 453 -90.26 90.75 42.58
N MET A 454 -90.48 90.44 43.87
CA MET A 454 -89.70 89.40 44.57
C MET A 454 -90.04 87.98 44.08
N GLN A 455 -91.26 87.76 43.58
CA GLN A 455 -91.72 86.43 43.19
C GLN A 455 -91.20 85.97 41.82
N TYR A 456 -90.83 86.90 40.93
CA TYR A 456 -90.29 86.60 39.60
C TYR A 456 -88.79 86.27 39.59
N ALA A 457 -88.01 86.78 40.54
CA ALA A 457 -86.55 86.64 40.54
C ALA A 457 -86.04 85.24 40.92
N PHE A 458 -86.82 84.46 41.67
CA PHE A 458 -86.33 83.19 42.26
C PHE A 458 -86.57 81.93 41.41
N GLN A 459 -87.14 82.05 40.19
CA GLN A 459 -87.56 80.87 39.41
C GLN A 459 -86.53 80.32 38.39
N GLN A 460 -85.45 81.03 38.04
CA GLN A 460 -84.62 80.64 36.88
C GLN A 460 -83.34 79.84 37.15
N ASP A 461 -82.87 79.69 38.40
CA ASP A 461 -81.55 79.09 38.66
C ASP A 461 -81.52 77.55 38.83
N ALA A 462 -82.66 76.90 39.06
CA ALA A 462 -82.70 75.46 39.34
C ALA A 462 -82.47 74.57 38.10
N GLU A 463 -82.87 75.02 36.91
CA GLU A 463 -82.83 74.20 35.68
C GLU A 463 -81.45 74.15 35.00
N ARG A 464 -80.53 75.05 35.36
CA ARG A 464 -79.20 75.14 34.73
C ARG A 464 -78.18 74.20 35.40
N MET A 465 -78.30 73.96 36.70
CA MET A 465 -77.40 73.09 37.48
C MET A 465 -77.58 71.59 37.20
N ASN A 466 -78.77 71.15 36.79
CA ASN A 466 -79.02 69.73 36.49
C ASN A 466 -78.48 69.27 35.12
N ARG A 467 -78.24 70.18 34.17
CA ARG A 467 -77.69 69.82 32.84
C ARG A 467 -76.19 69.52 32.86
N ILE A 468 -75.44 70.00 33.86
CA ILE A 468 -73.98 69.83 33.95
C ILE A 468 -73.59 68.52 34.69
N ARG A 469 -74.50 67.95 35.48
CA ARG A 469 -74.22 66.74 36.28
C ARG A 469 -74.37 65.41 35.54
N LEU A 470 -74.97 65.39 34.34
CA LEU A 470 -75.28 64.13 33.61
C LEU A 470 -74.27 63.76 32.50
N THR A 471 -73.24 64.56 32.22
CA THR A 471 -72.30 64.30 31.10
C THR A 471 -70.94 63.72 31.51
N ASN A 472 -70.75 63.29 32.77
CA ASN A 472 -69.47 62.78 33.25
C ASN A 472 -69.39 61.25 33.42
N GLU A 473 -70.42 60.50 33.05
CA GLU A 473 -70.40 59.03 33.09
C GLU A 473 -70.68 58.45 31.69
N LYS A 474 -69.58 58.25 30.93
CA LYS A 474 -69.35 57.29 29.81
C LYS A 474 -68.48 57.92 28.71
N ASN A 475 -67.18 57.96 28.95
CA ASN A 475 -66.20 58.18 27.87
C ASN A 475 -65.95 56.87 27.13
N THR A 476 -66.82 56.56 26.17
CA THR A 476 -66.54 55.60 25.10
C THR A 476 -66.89 56.28 23.77
N VAL A 477 -65.87 56.49 22.92
CA VAL A 477 -66.05 57.14 21.61
C VAL A 477 -66.85 56.19 20.69
N PRO A 478 -67.99 56.62 20.14
CA PRO A 478 -68.81 55.78 19.25
C PRO A 478 -68.08 55.52 17.93
N LYS A 479 -68.14 54.28 17.43
CA LYS A 479 -67.46 53.83 16.21
C LYS A 479 -68.38 53.81 14.97
N SER A 480 -69.68 54.11 15.12
CA SER A 480 -70.67 54.16 14.04
C SER A 480 -71.79 55.16 14.34
N LEU A 481 -72.35 55.78 13.30
CA LEU A 481 -73.45 56.75 13.37
C LEU A 481 -74.76 56.21 13.98
N ARG A 482 -74.88 54.88 14.15
CA ARG A 482 -76.03 54.25 14.82
C ARG A 482 -75.94 54.27 16.35
N ASP A 483 -74.76 54.56 16.90
CA ASP A 483 -74.50 54.51 18.35
C ASP A 483 -74.67 55.89 19.03
N VAL A 484 -75.11 56.90 18.28
CA VAL A 484 -75.28 58.29 18.73
C VAL A 484 -76.77 58.60 18.89
N SER A 485 -77.13 59.36 19.94
CA SER A 485 -78.51 59.78 20.20
C SER A 485 -79.10 60.52 18.99
N PRO A 486 -80.36 60.25 18.60
CA PRO A 486 -80.99 60.88 17.44
C PRO A 486 -81.14 62.42 17.55
N ASP A 487 -81.06 62.98 18.75
CA ASP A 487 -81.05 64.45 18.94
C ASP A 487 -79.66 65.05 18.68
N ASP A 488 -78.57 64.37 19.04
CA ASP A 488 -77.19 64.80 18.73
C ASP A 488 -76.88 64.69 17.23
N VAL A 489 -77.44 63.68 16.56
CA VAL A 489 -77.37 63.56 15.08
C VAL A 489 -78.18 64.68 14.42
N ARG A 490 -79.31 65.10 15.00
CA ARG A 490 -80.12 66.22 14.50
C ARG A 490 -79.40 67.56 14.68
N ASP A 491 -78.74 67.79 15.80
CA ASP A 491 -77.96 69.00 16.07
C ASP A 491 -76.72 69.08 15.17
N PHE A 492 -76.04 67.96 14.91
CA PHE A 492 -74.93 67.88 13.96
C PHE A 492 -75.40 68.12 12.51
N LEU A 493 -76.55 67.59 12.12
CA LEU A 493 -77.16 67.85 10.81
C LEU A 493 -77.65 69.31 10.70
N GLN A 494 -78.14 69.93 11.77
CA GLN A 494 -78.47 71.37 11.80
C GLN A 494 -77.21 72.26 11.71
N LEU A 495 -76.09 71.80 12.26
CA LEU A 495 -74.79 72.48 12.14
C LEU A 495 -74.21 72.39 10.71
N LEU A 496 -74.43 71.27 10.02
CA LEU A 496 -74.06 71.09 8.61
C LEU A 496 -75.00 71.81 7.63
N CYS A 497 -76.24 72.10 8.05
CA CYS A 497 -77.22 72.87 7.29
C CYS A 497 -77.20 74.39 7.59
N TYR A 498 -76.19 74.88 8.31
CA TYR A 498 -76.04 76.33 8.57
C TYR A 498 -75.27 77.01 7.44
N GLU A 499 -76.00 77.56 6.46
CA GLU A 499 -75.47 78.53 5.49
C GLU A 499 -75.35 79.93 6.12
N PRO A 500 -74.16 80.52 6.24
CA PRO A 500 -74.04 81.96 6.39
C PRO A 500 -74.37 82.63 5.04
N VAL A 501 -75.53 83.27 5.00
CA VAL A 501 -75.96 84.24 3.98
C VAL A 501 -74.84 85.28 3.79
N SER A 502 -74.10 85.15 2.69
CA SER A 502 -73.20 86.20 2.22
C SER A 502 -74.03 87.29 1.53
N ARG A 503 -73.96 88.51 2.07
CA ARG A 503 -74.47 89.71 1.40
C ARG A 503 -73.86 89.81 0.00
N SER A 504 -74.72 89.90 -1.00
CA SER A 504 -74.34 90.17 -2.39
C SER A 504 -74.12 91.68 -2.63
N LYS A 505 -73.08 91.96 -3.42
CA LYS A 505 -72.86 93.10 -4.34
C LYS A 505 -72.29 94.43 -3.83
N ARG A 506 -71.12 94.72 -4.43
CA ARG A 506 -70.65 95.91 -5.16
C ARG A 506 -70.80 97.30 -4.54
N THR A 507 -69.65 97.99 -4.54
CA THR A 507 -69.39 99.44 -4.61
C THR A 507 -69.88 100.30 -3.46
#